data_AF-A0A6B1H9M9-F1
#
_entry.id   AF-A0A6B1H9M9-F1
#
_cell.length_a   1.000
_cell.length_b   1.000
_cell.length_c   1.000
_cell.angle_alpha   90.00
_cell.angle_beta   90.00
_cell.angle_gamma   90.00
#
_symmetry.space_group_name_H-M   'P 1'
#
loop_
_entity.id
_entity.type
_entity.pdbx_description
1 polymer ?
#
loop_
_entity_poly.entity_id
_entity_poly.type
_entity_poly.pdbx_seq_one_letter_code
_entity_poly.pdbx_strand_id
1 'polypeptide(L)'
;MDVDQRTISAAAARMAFRARPLIVHSSLASFGSVQGGAQAVLDGLLEGGRTVLLPSFSSTFGVPRPNHQTPIAQNGIEDGFRGPTTGIGRVYTPTCEEIDRDMGAVPAALLNMDGAMRGMHPLNSFAAVGPDARTLVDGQTALDVYAPIRELAQRGGHILLMGVGLEAMTALHAAEEAAGRRPFRRWANGPDGNATAVAVGGCSRGFGAFDEVLTVVERRERVGNSVWRAFPAQAAIALATQAIQASPARTRCHRAIAFVAPTPWREVPAYLPSDCRNGLMTRNPS
;
A
#
# COMPACT_ATOMS: atom_id res chain seq x y z
N MET A 1 9.99 28.08 -4.97
CA MET A 1 10.99 27.78 -3.94
C MET A 1 11.38 26.33 -4.14
N ASP A 2 12.66 26.06 -4.38
CA ASP A 2 13.13 24.69 -4.59
C ASP A 2 13.00 23.92 -3.29
N VAL A 3 12.38 22.73 -3.35
CA VAL A 3 12.21 21.87 -2.18
C VAL A 3 13.53 21.16 -1.93
N ASP A 4 14.05 21.21 -0.70
CA ASP A 4 15.25 20.51 -0.26
C ASP A 4 15.00 19.72 1.04
N GLN A 5 16.02 19.03 1.55
CA GLN A 5 15.95 18.27 2.80
C GLN A 5 15.43 19.12 3.98
N ARG A 6 15.92 20.37 4.12
CA ARG A 6 15.53 21.27 5.22
C ARG A 6 14.06 21.65 5.13
N THR A 7 13.57 21.88 3.92
CA THR A 7 12.16 22.18 3.64
C THR A 7 11.27 21.01 4.07
N ILE A 8 11.66 19.77 3.75
CA ILE A 8 10.97 18.53 4.14
C ILE A 8 10.96 18.36 5.66
N SER A 9 12.12 18.51 6.31
CA SER A 9 12.23 18.37 7.78
C SER A 9 11.41 19.42 8.53
N ALA A 10 11.45 20.67 8.07
CA ALA A 10 10.66 21.74 8.65
C ALA A 10 9.15 21.49 8.52
N ALA A 11 8.69 20.93 7.40
CA ALA A 11 7.29 20.52 7.22
C ALA A 11 6.92 19.37 8.17
N ALA A 12 7.74 18.33 8.25
CA ALA A 12 7.53 17.22 9.18
C ALA A 12 7.47 17.69 10.66
N ALA A 13 8.24 18.71 11.02
CA ALA A 13 8.19 19.34 12.34
C ALA A 13 6.88 20.12 12.56
N ARG A 14 6.43 20.92 11.59
CA ARG A 14 5.15 21.66 11.66
C ARG A 14 3.93 20.74 11.76
N MET A 15 3.95 19.61 11.05
CA MET A 15 2.90 18.60 11.16
C MET A 15 2.93 17.83 12.50
N ALA A 16 3.96 18.07 13.33
CA ALA A 16 4.14 17.54 14.68
C ALA A 16 4.25 16.01 14.76
N PHE A 17 4.96 15.40 13.81
CA PHE A 17 5.16 13.95 13.78
C PHE A 17 5.99 13.39 14.95
N ARG A 18 6.65 14.25 15.76
CA ARG A 18 7.53 13.85 16.89
C ARG A 18 8.49 12.71 16.48
N ALA A 19 9.07 11.97 17.43
CA ALA A 19 9.83 10.75 17.17
C ALA A 19 8.87 9.55 17.06
N ARG A 20 7.94 9.59 16.11
CA ARG A 20 6.97 8.51 15.84
C ARG A 20 7.13 7.98 14.42
N PRO A 21 6.74 6.73 14.16
CA PRO A 21 6.86 6.17 12.82
C PRO A 21 5.82 6.77 11.86
N LEU A 22 6.20 6.86 10.58
CA LEU A 22 5.39 7.40 9.49
C LEU A 22 5.27 6.37 8.39
N ILE A 23 4.06 5.96 8.00
CA ILE A 23 3.86 5.32 6.70
C ILE A 23 3.64 6.40 5.65
N VAL A 24 4.43 6.35 4.58
CA VAL A 24 4.45 7.40 3.57
C VAL A 24 4.00 6.84 2.21
N HIS A 25 3.13 7.58 1.55
CA HIS A 25 2.76 7.35 0.15
C HIS A 25 3.04 8.65 -0.60
N SER A 26 3.74 8.60 -1.73
CA SER A 26 4.25 9.82 -2.34
C SER A 26 4.28 9.82 -3.86
N SER A 27 4.17 11.02 -4.41
CA SER A 27 4.50 11.32 -5.80
C SER A 27 5.58 12.40 -5.81
N LEU A 28 6.83 12.04 -6.13
CA LEU A 28 7.95 13.00 -6.15
C LEU A 28 7.70 14.14 -7.16
N ALA A 29 7.03 13.83 -8.28
CA ALA A 29 6.65 14.83 -9.29
C ALA A 29 5.71 15.90 -8.75
N SER A 30 4.91 15.61 -7.71
CA SER A 30 3.97 16.58 -7.13
C SER A 30 4.66 17.78 -6.48
N PHE A 31 5.94 17.66 -6.11
CA PHE A 31 6.71 18.74 -5.50
C PHE A 31 7.17 19.78 -6.54
N GLY A 32 7.18 19.45 -7.83
CA GLY A 32 7.90 20.18 -8.86
C GLY A 32 9.34 19.70 -8.93
N SER A 33 10.27 20.49 -8.41
CA SER A 33 11.70 20.12 -8.29
C SER A 33 12.06 19.87 -6.83
N VAL A 34 12.82 18.80 -6.58
CA VAL A 34 13.42 18.50 -5.27
C VAL A 34 14.93 18.41 -5.42
N GLN A 35 15.65 19.34 -4.81
CA GLN A 35 17.11 19.29 -4.73
C GLN A 35 17.54 18.08 -3.88
N GLY A 36 18.33 17.18 -4.47
CA GLY A 36 18.70 15.91 -3.85
C GLY A 36 17.65 14.79 -4.03
N GLY A 37 16.57 15.04 -4.77
CA GLY A 37 15.62 14.03 -5.21
C GLY A 37 14.94 13.26 -4.08
N ALA A 38 14.72 11.95 -4.30
CA ALA A 38 14.09 11.07 -3.32
C ALA A 38 14.88 10.94 -2.02
N GLN A 39 16.22 10.99 -2.08
CA GLN A 39 17.08 10.90 -0.90
C GLN A 39 16.83 12.07 0.05
N ALA A 40 16.77 13.30 -0.47
CA ALA A 40 16.50 14.48 0.35
C ALA A 40 15.12 14.42 1.05
N VAL A 41 14.13 13.77 0.42
CA VAL A 41 12.82 13.53 1.05
C VAL A 41 12.95 12.56 2.22
N LEU A 42 13.68 11.46 2.05
CA LEU A 42 13.89 10.47 3.11
C LEU A 42 14.68 11.07 4.27
N ASP A 43 15.79 11.75 3.99
CA ASP A 43 16.65 12.35 5.02
C ASP A 43 15.88 13.38 5.85
N GLY A 44 15.09 14.25 5.19
CA GLY A 44 14.28 15.24 5.88
C GLY A 44 13.16 14.63 6.72
N LEU A 45 12.58 13.51 6.29
CA LEU A 45 11.58 12.79 7.07
C LEU A 45 12.18 12.00 8.24
N LEU A 46 13.42 11.54 8.13
CA LEU A 46 14.13 10.79 9.18
C LEU A 46 14.70 11.69 10.29
N GLU A 47 14.93 12.97 9.99
CA GLU A 47 15.33 13.97 10.99
C GLU A 47 14.40 13.95 12.22
N GLY A 48 14.96 14.24 13.40
CA GLY A 48 14.21 14.22 14.66
C GLY A 48 13.93 12.82 15.22
N GLY A 49 14.66 11.79 14.75
CA GLY A 49 14.59 10.42 15.29
C GLY A 49 13.33 9.66 14.86
N ARG A 50 12.78 9.99 13.68
CA ARG A 50 11.60 9.35 13.13
C ARG A 50 11.97 8.04 12.43
N THR A 51 10.97 7.19 12.27
CA THR A 51 11.06 5.98 11.44
C THR A 51 10.16 6.15 10.23
N VAL A 52 10.68 5.94 9.02
CA VAL A 52 9.88 5.99 7.79
C VAL A 52 9.59 4.57 7.35
N LEU A 53 8.31 4.29 7.07
CA LEU A 53 7.77 3.04 6.53
C LEU A 53 7.15 3.34 5.15
N LEU A 54 7.42 2.49 4.17
CA LEU A 54 6.94 2.63 2.80
C LEU A 54 6.42 1.28 2.27
N PRO A 55 5.36 1.25 1.45
CA PRO A 55 5.10 0.07 0.64
C PRO A 55 6.25 -0.14 -0.35
N SER A 56 6.73 -1.37 -0.47
CA SER A 56 7.79 -1.79 -1.39
C SER A 56 7.32 -3.01 -2.19
N PHE A 57 6.18 -2.88 -2.87
CA PHE A 57 5.55 -4.02 -3.53
C PHE A 57 6.40 -4.54 -4.70
N SER A 58 6.36 -5.86 -4.92
CA SER A 58 7.20 -6.58 -5.89
C SER A 58 6.38 -7.68 -6.57
N SER A 59 5.38 -7.27 -7.34
CA SER A 59 4.48 -8.18 -8.07
C SER A 59 5.19 -9.13 -9.03
N THR A 60 6.44 -8.85 -9.42
CA THR A 60 7.29 -9.71 -10.26
C THR A 60 7.50 -11.13 -9.70
N PHE A 61 7.37 -11.33 -8.39
CA PHE A 61 7.47 -12.65 -7.75
C PHE A 61 6.15 -13.46 -7.78
N GLY A 62 5.08 -12.89 -8.33
CA GLY A 62 3.81 -13.56 -8.48
C GLY A 62 3.92 -14.78 -9.41
N VAL A 63 3.25 -15.87 -9.07
CA VAL A 63 3.17 -17.10 -9.89
C VAL A 63 1.72 -17.49 -10.15
N PRO A 64 1.46 -18.31 -11.19
CA PRO A 64 0.14 -18.91 -11.36
C PRO A 64 -0.24 -19.79 -10.18
N ARG A 65 -1.54 -19.97 -9.96
CA ARG A 65 -2.02 -21.01 -9.03
C ARG A 65 -1.57 -22.39 -9.55
N PRO A 66 -1.01 -23.27 -8.70
CA PRO A 66 -0.73 -24.65 -9.11
C PRO A 66 -1.99 -25.39 -9.56
N ASN A 67 -1.90 -26.19 -10.63
CA ASN A 67 -3.05 -26.89 -11.21
C ASN A 67 -3.78 -27.82 -10.22
N HIS A 68 -3.06 -28.38 -9.24
CA HIS A 68 -3.62 -29.28 -8.22
C HIS A 68 -4.32 -28.55 -7.07
N GLN A 69 -4.19 -27.22 -6.98
CA GLN A 69 -4.83 -26.42 -5.95
C GLN A 69 -6.24 -26.03 -6.40
N THR A 70 -7.23 -26.16 -5.51
CA THR A 70 -8.60 -25.71 -5.81
C THR A 70 -8.67 -24.18 -5.77
N PRO A 71 -9.43 -23.51 -6.67
CA PRO A 71 -9.65 -22.09 -6.58
C PRO A 71 -10.18 -21.68 -5.21
N ILE A 72 -9.63 -20.61 -4.64
CA ILE A 72 -10.05 -20.10 -3.34
C ILE A 72 -11.43 -19.47 -3.47
N ALA A 73 -12.40 -20.01 -2.73
CA ALA A 73 -13.77 -19.53 -2.72
C ALA A 73 -13.83 -18.05 -2.29
N GLN A 74 -14.70 -17.26 -2.94
CA GLN A 74 -14.94 -15.84 -2.62
C GLN A 74 -13.66 -14.96 -2.69
N ASN A 75 -12.67 -15.36 -3.49
CA ASN A 75 -11.38 -14.67 -3.63
C ASN A 75 -11.30 -13.68 -4.82
N GLY A 76 -12.44 -13.31 -5.35
CA GLY A 76 -12.51 -12.36 -6.44
C GLY A 76 -12.25 -12.95 -7.84
N ILE A 77 -11.81 -12.11 -8.79
CA ILE A 77 -11.37 -12.56 -10.12
C ILE A 77 -10.02 -13.26 -9.92
N GLU A 78 -9.99 -14.56 -10.26
CA GLU A 78 -8.87 -15.50 -10.29
C GLU A 78 -7.80 -15.33 -9.20
N ASP A 79 -7.58 -16.39 -8.45
CA ASP A 79 -6.64 -16.42 -7.34
C ASP A 79 -5.17 -16.55 -7.76
N GLY A 80 -4.86 -16.55 -9.06
CA GLY A 80 -3.49 -16.66 -9.59
C GLY A 80 -3.19 -15.67 -10.71
N PHE A 81 -1.91 -15.45 -10.96
CA PHE A 81 -1.46 -14.67 -12.13
C PHE A 81 -1.67 -15.49 -13.41
N ARG A 82 -2.15 -14.86 -14.49
CA ARG A 82 -2.38 -15.53 -15.78
C ARG A 82 -1.06 -15.74 -16.54
N GLY A 83 -0.89 -16.93 -17.11
CA GLY A 83 0.25 -17.27 -18.00
C GLY A 83 1.57 -17.47 -17.26
N PRO A 84 2.65 -17.84 -17.97
CA PRO A 84 3.98 -17.91 -17.36
C PRO A 84 4.39 -16.52 -16.86
N THR A 85 4.73 -16.41 -15.58
CA THR A 85 5.15 -15.16 -14.95
C THR A 85 6.66 -15.11 -14.79
N THR A 86 7.19 -13.91 -14.54
CA THR A 86 8.61 -13.72 -14.16
C THR A 86 8.95 -14.29 -12.79
N GLY A 87 7.95 -14.74 -12.00
CA GLY A 87 8.17 -15.29 -10.66
C GLY A 87 8.50 -16.78 -10.66
N ILE A 88 8.28 -17.49 -11.77
CA ILE A 88 8.55 -18.94 -11.85
C ILE A 88 10.03 -19.20 -11.57
N GLY A 89 10.31 -20.07 -10.58
CA GLY A 89 11.67 -20.42 -10.17
C GLY A 89 12.39 -19.34 -9.33
N ARG A 90 11.72 -18.26 -8.93
CA ARG A 90 12.29 -17.19 -8.09
C ARG A 90 11.63 -17.17 -6.72
N VAL A 91 12.44 -17.14 -5.68
CA VAL A 91 12.00 -16.97 -4.29
C VAL A 91 12.33 -15.54 -3.86
N TYR A 92 11.35 -14.84 -3.30
CA TYR A 92 11.55 -13.50 -2.76
C TYR A 92 12.44 -13.56 -1.52
N THR A 93 13.36 -12.60 -1.41
CA THR A 93 14.10 -12.33 -0.17
C THR A 93 14.00 -10.83 0.16
N PRO A 94 13.97 -10.43 1.44
CA PRO A 94 13.93 -9.00 1.80
C PRO A 94 15.10 -8.17 1.31
N THR A 95 16.23 -8.83 0.99
CA THR A 95 17.45 -8.20 0.48
C THR A 95 17.40 -7.94 -1.03
N CYS A 96 16.33 -8.34 -1.71
CA CYS A 96 16.18 -8.15 -3.15
C CYS A 96 15.88 -6.69 -3.48
N GLU A 97 16.29 -6.24 -4.67
CA GLU A 97 16.13 -4.85 -5.12
C GLU A 97 14.81 -4.63 -5.89
N GLU A 98 14.11 -5.71 -6.24
CA GLU A 98 12.89 -5.63 -7.05
C GLU A 98 11.78 -4.89 -6.31
N ILE A 99 11.22 -3.91 -7.01
CA ILE A 99 10.09 -3.10 -6.60
C ILE A 99 9.29 -2.70 -7.84
N ASP A 100 7.97 -2.66 -7.71
CA ASP A 100 7.06 -2.26 -8.77
C ASP A 100 7.23 -0.76 -9.07
N ARG A 101 7.24 -0.40 -10.36
CA ARG A 101 7.51 0.97 -10.82
C ARG A 101 6.49 1.99 -10.30
N ASP A 102 5.27 1.56 -10.01
CA ASP A 102 4.21 2.41 -9.49
C ASP A 102 4.34 2.74 -7.99
N MET A 103 5.28 2.10 -7.27
CA MET A 103 5.67 2.52 -5.92
C MET A 103 6.40 3.87 -5.93
N GLY A 104 7.08 4.19 -7.03
CA GLY A 104 7.78 5.47 -7.22
C GLY A 104 9.21 5.51 -6.66
N ALA A 105 9.85 6.68 -6.82
CA ALA A 105 11.28 6.85 -6.54
C ALA A 105 11.63 6.85 -5.05
N VAL A 106 10.71 7.24 -4.16
CA VAL A 106 10.98 7.34 -2.71
C VAL A 106 11.12 5.95 -2.07
N PRO A 107 10.21 4.99 -2.29
CA PRO A 107 10.44 3.60 -1.85
C PRO A 107 11.68 2.95 -2.46
N ALA A 108 11.97 3.19 -3.74
CA ALA A 108 13.17 2.66 -4.38
C ALA A 108 14.46 3.19 -3.74
N ALA A 109 14.51 4.49 -3.39
CA ALA A 109 15.65 5.06 -2.67
C ALA A 109 15.79 4.47 -1.25
N LEU A 110 14.68 4.27 -0.53
CA LEU A 110 14.70 3.69 0.83
C LEU A 110 15.34 2.30 0.85
N LEU A 111 15.04 1.44 -0.14
CA LEU A 111 15.62 0.10 -0.22
C LEU A 111 17.15 0.10 -0.33
N ASN A 112 17.75 1.21 -0.79
CA ASN A 112 19.19 1.36 -0.96
C ASN A 112 19.86 2.08 0.23
N MET A 113 19.12 2.41 1.29
CA MET A 113 19.68 3.08 2.47
C MET A 113 20.34 2.08 3.42
N ASP A 114 21.44 2.52 4.05
CA ASP A 114 22.03 1.81 5.17
C ASP A 114 21.00 1.68 6.31
N GLY A 115 20.86 0.45 6.84
CA GLY A 115 19.91 0.15 7.90
C GLY A 115 18.46 -0.02 7.43
N ALA A 116 18.19 -0.04 6.12
CA ALA A 116 16.89 -0.42 5.58
C ALA A 116 16.52 -1.86 5.97
N MET A 117 15.30 -2.02 6.49
CA MET A 117 14.70 -3.30 6.84
C MET A 117 13.47 -3.51 5.96
N ARG A 118 13.27 -4.71 5.41
CA ARG A 118 12.13 -5.05 4.56
C ARG A 118 11.42 -6.29 5.08
N GLY A 119 10.09 -6.29 5.01
CA GLY A 119 9.26 -7.41 5.46
C GLY A 119 9.31 -8.62 4.52
N MET A 120 8.88 -9.78 5.02
CA MET A 120 8.98 -11.07 4.32
C MET A 120 7.86 -11.34 3.31
N HIS A 121 6.89 -10.43 3.15
CA HIS A 121 5.78 -10.68 2.23
C HIS A 121 6.23 -10.58 0.76
N PRO A 122 6.09 -11.64 -0.06
CA PRO A 122 6.74 -11.72 -1.37
C PRO A 122 6.19 -10.76 -2.44
N LEU A 123 4.92 -10.36 -2.32
CA LEU A 123 4.26 -9.46 -3.29
C LEU A 123 4.05 -8.04 -2.74
N ASN A 124 3.57 -7.91 -1.51
CA ASN A 124 3.19 -6.63 -0.89
C ASN A 124 4.05 -6.31 0.35
N SER A 125 5.38 -6.39 0.26
CA SER A 125 6.25 -6.05 1.39
C SER A 125 6.19 -4.56 1.74
N PHE A 126 6.56 -4.26 2.99
CA PHE A 126 6.89 -2.90 3.42
C PHE A 126 8.38 -2.83 3.76
N ALA A 127 8.97 -1.66 3.56
CA ALA A 127 10.34 -1.36 3.96
C ALA A 127 10.37 -0.17 4.91
N ALA A 128 11.29 -0.18 5.87
CA ALA A 128 11.45 0.85 6.86
C ALA A 128 12.91 1.20 7.14
N VAL A 129 13.15 2.45 7.52
CA VAL A 129 14.44 2.96 8.01
C VAL A 129 14.17 3.82 9.25
N GLY A 130 15.03 3.73 10.26
CA GLY A 130 14.94 4.48 11.51
C GLY A 130 14.83 3.59 12.75
N PRO A 131 14.69 4.18 13.96
CA PRO A 131 14.79 3.47 15.23
C PRO A 131 13.83 2.28 15.42
N ASP A 132 12.63 2.34 14.82
CA ASP A 132 11.61 1.30 14.92
C ASP A 132 11.56 0.36 13.69
N ALA A 133 12.48 0.52 12.72
CA ALA A 133 12.36 -0.10 11.41
C ALA A 133 12.16 -1.62 11.47
N ARG A 134 13.01 -2.30 12.26
CA ARG A 134 12.93 -3.74 12.46
C ARG A 134 11.58 -4.15 13.05
N THR A 135 11.15 -3.49 14.13
CA THR A 135 9.90 -3.84 14.79
C THR A 135 8.68 -3.63 13.90
N LEU A 136 8.69 -2.60 13.05
CA LEU A 136 7.59 -2.35 12.11
C LEU A 136 7.44 -3.46 11.07
N VAL A 137 8.53 -4.06 10.57
CA VAL A 137 8.45 -5.01 9.44
C VAL A 137 8.51 -6.48 9.87
N ASP A 138 9.07 -6.79 11.04
CA ASP A 138 9.30 -8.17 11.53
C ASP A 138 8.01 -9.00 11.61
N GLY A 139 6.88 -8.37 11.94
CA GLY A 139 5.59 -9.06 12.06
C GLY A 139 4.97 -9.44 10.71
N GLN A 140 5.51 -8.98 9.58
CA GLN A 140 4.91 -9.21 8.27
C GLN A 140 5.15 -10.63 7.77
N THR A 141 4.07 -11.36 7.47
CA THR A 141 4.14 -12.72 6.93
C THR A 141 3.37 -12.83 5.61
N ALA A 142 3.49 -13.97 4.92
CA ALA A 142 2.76 -14.26 3.70
C ALA A 142 1.23 -14.12 3.84
N LEU A 143 0.67 -14.42 5.02
CA LEU A 143 -0.79 -14.33 5.24
C LEU A 143 -1.21 -13.10 6.05
N ASP A 144 -0.26 -12.41 6.67
CA ASP A 144 -0.47 -11.21 7.45
C ASP A 144 0.25 -10.00 6.84
N VAL A 145 -0.30 -9.54 5.72
CA VAL A 145 0.27 -8.47 4.89
C VAL A 145 0.28 -7.11 5.59
N TYR A 146 -0.70 -6.84 6.47
CA TYR A 146 -0.89 -5.52 7.09
C TYR A 146 -0.35 -5.41 8.52
N ALA A 147 0.39 -6.40 9.02
CA ALA A 147 1.07 -6.32 10.30
C ALA A 147 1.87 -5.01 10.50
N PRO A 148 2.64 -4.50 9.51
CA PRO A 148 3.36 -3.24 9.66
C PRO A 148 2.46 -2.01 9.90
N ILE A 149 1.26 -1.99 9.30
CA ILE A 149 0.30 -0.89 9.48
C ILE A 149 -0.33 -0.95 10.87
N ARG A 150 -0.60 -2.16 11.38
CA ARG A 150 -1.13 -2.33 12.74
C ARG A 150 -0.08 -1.99 13.80
N GLU A 151 1.17 -2.39 13.60
CA GLU A 151 2.29 -2.01 14.48
C GLU A 151 2.50 -0.48 14.47
N LEU A 152 2.50 0.15 13.29
CA LEU A 152 2.54 1.61 13.15
C LEU A 152 1.43 2.30 13.97
N ALA A 153 0.20 1.80 13.88
CA ALA A 153 -0.94 2.36 14.59
C ALA A 153 -0.81 2.20 16.11
N GLN A 154 -0.34 1.06 16.60
CA GLN A 154 -0.10 0.80 18.02
C GLN A 154 0.98 1.73 18.60
N ARG A 155 1.97 2.13 17.80
CA ARG A 155 3.00 3.11 18.18
C ARG A 155 2.53 4.57 18.11
N GLY A 156 1.26 4.82 17.79
CA GLY A 156 0.72 6.16 17.60
C GLY A 156 1.32 6.88 16.40
N GLY A 157 1.79 6.13 15.39
CA GLY A 157 2.35 6.63 14.15
C GLY A 157 1.31 7.33 13.27
N HIS A 158 1.79 7.88 12.15
CA HIS A 158 0.94 8.62 11.20
C HIS A 158 1.03 8.03 9.79
N ILE A 159 -0.05 8.24 9.04
CA ILE A 159 -0.10 8.03 7.60
C ILE A 159 0.11 9.38 6.93
N LEU A 160 1.05 9.48 6.01
CA LEU A 160 1.38 10.70 5.28
C LEU A 160 1.25 10.45 3.77
N LEU A 161 0.36 11.22 3.12
CA LEU A 161 0.18 11.25 1.68
C LEU A 161 0.81 12.52 1.13
N MET A 162 1.84 12.39 0.29
CA MET A 162 2.56 13.51 -0.33
C MET A 162 2.20 13.61 -1.81
N GLY A 163 1.20 14.46 -2.12
CA GLY A 163 0.73 14.68 -3.49
C GLY A 163 0.05 13.48 -4.13
N VAL A 164 -0.54 12.60 -3.31
CA VAL A 164 -1.35 11.45 -3.74
C VAL A 164 -2.69 11.44 -3.01
N GLY A 165 -3.70 10.83 -3.63
CA GLY A 165 -5.04 10.66 -3.07
C GLY A 165 -5.17 9.46 -2.13
N LEU A 166 -6.37 9.26 -1.58
CA LEU A 166 -6.67 8.13 -0.69
C LEU A 166 -6.57 6.78 -1.40
N GLU A 167 -6.61 6.75 -2.74
CA GLU A 167 -6.39 5.56 -3.57
C GLU A 167 -4.97 4.99 -3.42
N ALA A 168 -4.02 5.78 -2.92
CA ALA A 168 -2.67 5.32 -2.58
C ALA A 168 -2.53 4.87 -1.12
N MET A 169 -3.52 5.13 -0.25
CA MET A 169 -3.43 4.87 1.18
C MET A 169 -3.66 3.39 1.50
N THR A 170 -2.58 2.60 1.54
CA THR A 170 -2.65 1.16 1.83
C THR A 170 -3.29 0.84 3.19
N ALA A 171 -3.23 1.77 4.16
CA ALA A 171 -3.88 1.63 5.46
C ALA A 171 -5.40 1.43 5.41
N LEU A 172 -6.07 1.85 4.33
CA LEU A 172 -7.50 1.59 4.14
C LEU A 172 -7.79 0.10 3.92
N HIS A 173 -6.86 -0.68 3.37
CA HIS A 173 -7.02 -2.14 3.33
C HIS A 173 -6.89 -2.78 4.72
N ALA A 174 -6.07 -2.22 5.62
CA ALA A 174 -6.04 -2.68 7.01
C ALA A 174 -7.38 -2.38 7.72
N ALA A 175 -8.03 -1.25 7.39
CA ALA A 175 -9.38 -0.95 7.86
C ALA A 175 -10.44 -1.90 7.27
N GLU A 176 -10.29 -2.34 6.01
CA GLU A 176 -11.12 -3.40 5.44
C GLU A 176 -11.01 -4.70 6.23
N GLU A 177 -9.80 -5.13 6.57
CA GLU A 177 -9.55 -6.32 7.39
C GLU A 177 -10.15 -6.18 8.79
N ALA A 178 -9.92 -5.05 9.45
CA ALA A 178 -10.50 -4.74 10.76
C ALA A 178 -12.05 -4.69 10.74
N ALA A 179 -12.66 -4.36 9.60
CA ALA A 179 -14.10 -4.41 9.41
C ALA A 179 -14.64 -5.82 9.14
N GLY A 180 -13.79 -6.85 9.16
CA GLY A 180 -14.15 -8.25 8.98
C GLY A 180 -14.04 -8.75 7.53
N ARG A 181 -13.43 -7.99 6.62
CA ARG A 181 -13.16 -8.47 5.26
C ARG A 181 -11.91 -9.34 5.25
N ARG A 182 -11.91 -10.34 4.37
CA ARG A 182 -10.74 -11.18 4.13
C ARG A 182 -9.92 -10.56 2.99
N PRO A 183 -8.60 -10.34 3.16
CA PRO A 183 -7.73 -9.96 2.06
C PRO A 183 -7.79 -11.00 0.93
N PHE A 184 -7.51 -10.57 -0.30
CA PHE A 184 -7.42 -11.48 -1.42
C PHE A 184 -6.20 -12.39 -1.27
N ARG A 185 -6.24 -13.50 -1.99
CA ARG A 185 -5.16 -14.46 -2.09
C ARG A 185 -4.58 -14.46 -3.49
N ARG A 186 -3.26 -14.47 -3.57
CA ARG A 186 -2.48 -14.69 -4.79
C ARG A 186 -1.40 -15.72 -4.52
N TRP A 187 -0.62 -16.11 -5.51
CA TRP A 187 0.44 -17.10 -5.35
C TRP A 187 1.82 -16.50 -5.56
N ALA A 188 2.77 -16.92 -4.74
CA ALA A 188 4.20 -16.64 -4.85
C ALA A 188 4.97 -17.88 -4.37
N ASN A 189 6.25 -18.04 -4.74
CA ASN A 189 7.04 -19.13 -4.21
C ASN A 189 7.43 -18.85 -2.76
N GLY A 190 7.21 -19.83 -1.88
CA GLY A 190 7.69 -19.82 -0.50
C GLY A 190 9.20 -20.07 -0.40
N PRO A 191 9.76 -20.04 0.82
CA PRO A 191 11.19 -20.28 1.04
C PRO A 191 11.68 -21.66 0.57
N ASP A 192 10.78 -22.64 0.48
CA ASP A 192 11.03 -23.98 -0.04
C ASP A 192 10.95 -24.07 -1.58
N GLY A 193 10.69 -22.94 -2.26
CA GLY A 193 10.51 -22.86 -3.71
C GLY A 193 9.12 -23.29 -4.20
N ASN A 194 8.24 -23.77 -3.31
CA ASN A 194 6.89 -24.19 -3.69
C ASN A 194 5.93 -23.00 -3.70
N ALA A 195 5.02 -22.98 -4.67
CA ALA A 195 3.98 -21.96 -4.72
C ALA A 195 3.06 -22.05 -3.50
N THR A 196 2.90 -20.94 -2.79
CA THR A 196 2.03 -20.79 -1.62
C THR A 196 1.09 -19.61 -1.80
N ALA A 197 -0.08 -19.69 -1.16
CA ALA A 197 -1.06 -18.61 -1.16
C ALA A 197 -0.62 -17.48 -0.22
N VAL A 198 -0.71 -16.24 -0.68
CA VAL A 198 -0.29 -15.03 0.06
C VAL A 198 -1.40 -13.98 0.06
N ALA A 199 -1.48 -13.17 1.12
CA ALA A 199 -2.48 -12.12 1.32
C ALA A 199 -2.17 -10.86 0.51
N VAL A 200 -3.11 -10.33 -0.25
CA VAL A 200 -2.92 -9.07 -0.96
C VAL A 200 -4.13 -8.14 -0.82
N GLY A 201 -3.87 -6.86 -1.00
CA GLY A 201 -4.91 -5.84 -1.10
C GLY A 201 -5.73 -5.98 -2.37
N GLY A 202 -6.96 -5.48 -2.29
CA GLY A 202 -7.86 -5.39 -3.43
C GLY A 202 -7.73 -4.05 -4.16
N CYS A 203 -8.83 -3.63 -4.76
CA CYS A 203 -8.90 -2.38 -5.52
C CYS A 203 -8.93 -1.21 -4.56
N SER A 204 -8.09 -0.20 -4.79
CA SER A 204 -8.09 1.03 -4.02
C SER A 204 -8.83 2.19 -4.69
N ARG A 205 -9.37 2.02 -5.91
CA ARG A 205 -10.04 3.12 -6.66
C ARG A 205 -11.30 3.66 -6.00
N GLY A 206 -11.90 2.94 -5.06
CA GLY A 206 -13.04 3.41 -4.28
C GLY A 206 -12.65 4.25 -3.06
N PHE A 207 -11.35 4.37 -2.74
CA PHE A 207 -10.91 4.95 -1.47
C PHE A 207 -11.11 6.46 -1.35
N GLY A 208 -11.32 7.18 -2.45
CA GLY A 208 -11.79 8.57 -2.41
C GLY A 208 -13.09 8.75 -1.61
N ALA A 209 -13.92 7.70 -1.48
CA ALA A 209 -15.14 7.74 -0.67
C ALA A 209 -14.90 7.92 0.85
N PHE A 210 -13.65 7.87 1.32
CA PHE A 210 -13.31 8.13 2.73
C PHE A 210 -12.93 9.59 3.00
N ASP A 211 -12.92 10.48 2.01
CA ASP A 211 -12.51 11.88 2.22
C ASP A 211 -13.37 12.57 3.28
N GLU A 212 -14.70 12.44 3.17
CA GLU A 212 -15.67 12.98 4.14
C GLU A 212 -15.51 12.39 5.55
N VAL A 213 -15.05 11.14 5.64
CA VAL A 213 -14.90 10.41 6.91
C VAL A 213 -13.61 10.81 7.60
N LEU A 214 -12.53 10.97 6.84
CA LEU A 214 -11.18 11.18 7.38
C LEU A 214 -10.82 12.64 7.58
N THR A 215 -11.55 13.57 6.97
CA THR A 215 -11.28 15.01 7.08
C THR A 215 -11.26 15.50 8.54
N VAL A 216 -12.02 14.87 9.43
CA VAL A 216 -12.13 15.25 10.86
C VAL A 216 -10.85 14.98 11.66
N VAL A 217 -9.95 14.12 11.18
CA VAL A 217 -8.64 13.83 11.80
C VAL A 217 -7.47 14.23 10.91
N GLU A 218 -7.75 14.88 9.79
CA GLU A 218 -6.76 15.23 8.79
C GLU A 218 -5.98 16.49 9.17
N ARG A 219 -4.66 16.46 8.95
CA ARG A 219 -3.83 17.66 8.87
C ARG A 219 -3.37 17.85 7.44
N ARG A 220 -3.48 19.07 6.93
CA ARG A 220 -3.00 19.44 5.59
C ARG A 220 -1.87 20.44 5.66
N GLU A 221 -0.88 20.26 4.80
CA GLU A 221 0.21 21.21 4.59
C GLU A 221 0.58 21.28 3.11
N ARG A 222 1.19 22.39 2.68
CA ARG A 222 1.76 22.51 1.33
C ARG A 222 3.28 22.59 1.43
N VAL A 223 3.97 21.73 0.70
CA VAL A 223 5.44 21.66 0.65
C VAL A 223 5.89 21.74 -0.80
N GLY A 224 6.47 22.88 -1.18
CA GLY A 224 6.62 23.24 -2.60
C GLY A 224 5.26 23.25 -3.29
N ASN A 225 5.12 22.48 -4.36
CA ASN A 225 3.82 22.30 -5.05
C ASN A 225 2.98 21.13 -4.49
N SER A 226 3.56 20.30 -3.62
CA SER A 226 2.91 19.10 -3.12
C SER A 226 1.95 19.43 -1.98
N VAL A 227 0.72 18.91 -2.07
CA VAL A 227 -0.23 18.93 -0.95
C VAL A 227 0.00 17.67 -0.12
N TRP A 228 0.33 17.87 1.15
CA TRP A 228 0.52 16.82 2.13
C TRP A 228 -0.76 16.65 2.94
N ARG A 229 -1.18 15.40 3.11
CA ARG A 229 -2.30 15.01 3.97
C ARG A 229 -1.78 14.02 4.99
N ALA A 230 -1.96 14.30 6.27
CA ALA A 230 -1.51 13.44 7.34
C ALA A 230 -2.63 13.06 8.29
N PHE A 231 -2.60 11.82 8.75
CA PHE A 231 -3.64 11.24 9.59
C PHE A 231 -3.00 10.44 10.72
N PRO A 232 -3.43 10.58 11.99
CA PRO A 232 -3.05 9.64 13.03
C PRO A 232 -3.52 8.23 12.64
N ALA A 233 -2.61 7.27 12.54
CA ALA A 233 -2.88 5.98 11.91
C ALA A 233 -4.02 5.22 12.62
N GLN A 234 -3.99 5.18 13.95
CA GLN A 234 -5.03 4.52 14.75
C GLN A 234 -6.41 5.15 14.54
N ALA A 235 -6.50 6.48 14.54
CA ALA A 235 -7.77 7.18 14.37
C ALA A 235 -8.33 7.01 12.95
N ALA A 236 -7.47 7.13 11.93
CA ALA A 236 -7.87 6.95 10.53
C ALA A 236 -8.39 5.53 10.26
N ILE A 237 -7.67 4.51 10.73
CA ILE A 237 -8.08 3.10 10.58
C ILE A 237 -9.40 2.86 11.32
N ALA A 238 -9.57 3.37 12.55
CA ALA A 238 -10.80 3.20 13.31
C ALA A 238 -12.01 3.85 12.61
N LEU A 239 -11.88 5.09 12.14
CA LEU A 239 -12.95 5.80 11.42
C LEU A 239 -13.31 5.10 10.11
N ALA A 240 -12.31 4.69 9.33
CA ALA A 240 -12.54 3.94 8.10
C ALA A 240 -13.21 2.59 8.39
N THR A 241 -12.80 1.89 9.44
CA THR A 241 -13.39 0.61 9.87
C THR A 241 -14.88 0.77 10.18
N GLN A 242 -15.23 1.77 11.00
CA GLN A 242 -16.62 2.07 11.34
C GLN A 242 -17.44 2.43 10.10
N ALA A 243 -16.88 3.24 9.20
CA ALA A 243 -17.55 3.62 7.95
C ALA A 243 -17.78 2.42 7.01
N ILE A 244 -16.86 1.44 6.99
CA ILE A 244 -17.02 0.19 6.23
C ILE A 244 -18.09 -0.70 6.87
N GLN A 245 -18.13 -0.79 8.20
CA GLN A 245 -19.15 -1.58 8.90
C GLN A 245 -20.55 -0.98 8.70
N ALA A 246 -20.68 0.34 8.72
CA ALA A 246 -21.94 1.05 8.48
C ALA A 246 -22.38 0.97 7.02
N SER A 247 -21.45 1.01 6.06
CA SER A 247 -21.73 0.87 4.63
C SER A 247 -20.69 -0.01 3.95
N PRO A 248 -20.91 -1.33 3.92
CA PRO A 248 -19.95 -2.27 3.33
C PRO A 248 -19.67 -2.00 1.85
N ALA A 249 -20.53 -1.30 1.12
CA ALA A 249 -20.29 -0.96 -0.29
C ALA A 249 -19.28 0.20 -0.47
N ARG A 250 -18.89 0.93 0.59
CA ARG A 250 -18.12 2.18 0.51
C ARG A 250 -16.76 2.04 -0.19
N THR A 251 -16.09 0.90 -0.09
CA THR A 251 -14.78 0.70 -0.74
C THR A 251 -14.86 0.25 -2.20
N ARG A 252 -16.07 0.05 -2.73
CA ARG A 252 -16.25 -0.37 -4.13
C ARG A 252 -15.89 0.77 -5.07
N CYS A 253 -15.19 0.45 -6.16
CA CYS A 253 -15.00 1.40 -7.24
C CYS A 253 -16.30 1.54 -8.06
N HIS A 254 -16.59 2.75 -8.55
CA HIS A 254 -17.80 3.03 -9.36
C HIS A 254 -17.80 2.41 -10.77
N ARG A 255 -16.77 1.64 -11.15
CA ARG A 255 -16.73 1.01 -12.46
C ARG A 255 -17.76 -0.12 -12.48
N ALA A 256 -18.86 0.10 -13.21
CA ALA A 256 -19.81 -0.95 -13.55
C ALA A 256 -19.05 -2.02 -14.34
N ILE A 257 -18.93 -3.21 -13.77
CA ILE A 257 -18.44 -4.37 -14.48
C ILE A 257 -19.70 -5.17 -14.74
N ALA A 258 -19.97 -5.44 -16.02
CA ALA A 258 -21.18 -6.11 -16.47
C ALA A 258 -21.36 -7.39 -15.65
N PHE A 259 -22.31 -7.38 -14.73
CA PHE A 259 -22.67 -8.55 -13.93
C PHE A 259 -23.49 -9.49 -14.81
N VAL A 260 -23.08 -10.75 -14.88
CA VAL A 260 -24.00 -11.84 -15.20
C VAL A 260 -24.75 -12.17 -13.91
N ALA A 261 -25.94 -11.57 -13.71
CA ALA A 261 -27.02 -11.96 -12.77
C ALA A 261 -26.66 -12.08 -11.24
N PRO A 262 -27.64 -12.17 -10.31
CA PRO A 262 -27.46 -11.66 -8.95
C PRO A 262 -26.82 -12.68 -8.01
N THR A 263 -25.57 -12.44 -7.62
CA THR A 263 -24.86 -13.23 -6.61
C THR A 263 -25.01 -12.57 -5.22
N PRO A 264 -25.31 -13.32 -4.14
CA PRO A 264 -25.49 -12.77 -2.80
C PRO A 264 -24.25 -12.00 -2.28
N TRP A 265 -24.51 -10.96 -1.46
CA TRP A 265 -23.59 -9.93 -0.97
C TRP A 265 -22.26 -10.36 -0.33
N ARG A 266 -22.08 -11.65 -0.01
CA ARG A 266 -20.81 -12.22 0.49
C ARG A 266 -19.82 -12.56 -0.63
N GLU A 267 -20.20 -12.38 -1.89
CA GLU A 267 -19.49 -12.94 -3.05
C GLU A 267 -19.02 -11.91 -4.08
N VAL A 268 -18.98 -10.61 -3.73
CA VAL A 268 -18.57 -9.56 -4.67
C VAL A 268 -17.06 -9.26 -4.56
N PRO A 269 -16.25 -9.53 -5.62
CA PRO A 269 -14.81 -9.24 -5.66
C PRO A 269 -14.47 -7.74 -5.52
N ALA A 270 -13.33 -7.43 -4.90
CA ALA A 270 -12.60 -6.18 -5.16
C ALA A 270 -11.43 -6.48 -6.13
N TYR A 271 -11.26 -5.59 -7.09
CA TYR A 271 -10.46 -5.75 -8.31
C TYR A 271 -8.95 -5.50 -8.10
N LEU A 272 -8.06 -6.06 -8.93
CA LEU A 272 -6.67 -5.60 -8.94
C LEU A 272 -6.52 -4.25 -9.67
N PRO A 273 -5.49 -3.44 -9.35
CA PRO A 273 -5.15 -2.23 -10.11
C PRO A 273 -4.79 -2.48 -11.59
N SER A 274 -4.19 -3.63 -11.91
CA SER A 274 -3.77 -4.02 -13.27
C SER A 274 -4.95 -4.30 -14.21
N ASP A 275 -6.00 -4.96 -13.72
CA ASP A 275 -7.22 -5.24 -14.49
C ASP A 275 -8.05 -3.97 -14.77
N CYS A 276 -7.71 -2.89 -14.05
CA CYS A 276 -7.94 -1.49 -14.39
C CYS A 276 -7.62 -1.05 -15.81
N ARG A 277 -6.37 -1.32 -16.20
CA ARG A 277 -5.68 -0.58 -17.26
C ARG A 277 -6.02 -1.12 -18.66
N ASN A 278 -6.44 -2.39 -18.75
CA ASN A 278 -6.70 -3.08 -20.02
C ASN A 278 -8.14 -2.96 -20.52
N GLY A 279 -8.88 -1.91 -20.12
CA GLY A 279 -10.11 -1.50 -20.79
C GLY A 279 -9.82 -0.88 -22.16
N LEU A 280 -9.04 -1.58 -23.00
CA LEU A 280 -8.90 -1.25 -24.41
C LEU A 280 -10.22 -1.61 -25.09
N MET A 281 -10.79 -0.57 -25.68
CA MET A 281 -11.88 -0.58 -26.64
C MET A 281 -11.99 -1.90 -27.42
N THR A 282 -13.11 -2.59 -27.29
CA THR A 282 -13.71 -3.26 -28.44
C THR A 282 -15.05 -2.59 -28.70
N ARG A 283 -15.11 -1.95 -29.86
CA ARG A 283 -16.26 -1.24 -30.41
C ARG A 283 -17.42 -2.23 -30.58
N ASN A 284 -18.65 -1.76 -30.36
CA ASN A 284 -19.86 -2.45 -30.81
C ASN A 284 -19.75 -2.73 -32.33
N PRO A 285 -20.13 -3.92 -32.80
CA PRO A 285 -20.49 -4.07 -34.20
C PRO A 285 -21.87 -3.43 -34.40
N SER A 286 -21.97 -2.58 -35.42
CA SER A 286 -23.22 -2.25 -36.12
C SER A 286 -23.78 -3.48 -36.82
#